data_AF-A0A816VY71-F1
#
_entry.id   AF-A0A816VY71-F1
#
_cell.length_a   1.000
_cell.length_b   1.000
_cell.length_c   1.000
_cell.angle_alpha   90.00
_cell.angle_beta   90.00
_cell.angle_gamma   90.00
#
_symmetry.space_group_name_H-M   'P 1'
#
loop_
_entity.id
_entity.type
_entity.pdbx_description
1 polymer ?
#
loop_
_entity_poly.entity_id
_entity_poly.type
_entity_poly.pdbx_seq_one_letter_code
_entity_poly.pdbx_strand_id
1 'polypeptide(L)'
;DRYYYKYIINGDWRHSTTSPTERDDRGNTNNIIVVGDVANVRPTIQQPRKVRCKYHKIKVIERVLTESEMFRLAKAARCIAFSVCPIRIYPK
;
A
#
# COMPACT_ATOMS: atom_id res chain seq x y z
N ASP A 1 1.06 15.95 15.56
CA ASP A 1 1.06 17.01 14.53
C ASP A 1 0.00 16.78 13.47
N ARG A 2 -0.70 17.83 13.01
CA ARG A 2 -1.77 17.76 11.98
C ARG A 2 -1.29 18.41 10.68
N TYR A 3 -1.51 17.75 9.56
CA TYR A 3 -1.14 18.23 8.23
C TYR A 3 -2.32 18.13 7.25
N TYR A 4 -2.38 19.10 6.33
CA TYR A 4 -3.38 19.19 5.27
C TYR A 4 -2.74 18.82 3.93
N TYR A 5 -3.46 18.06 3.11
CA TYR A 5 -2.99 17.66 1.78
C TYR A 5 -4.11 17.54 0.75
N LYS A 6 -3.73 17.53 -0.52
CA LYS A 6 -4.58 17.29 -1.70
C LYS A 6 -3.77 16.56 -2.78
N TYR A 7 -4.49 15.95 -3.72
CA TYR A 7 -3.93 15.39 -4.94
C TYR A 7 -4.12 16.34 -6.11
N ILE A 8 -3.18 16.30 -7.05
CA ILE A 8 -3.35 16.92 -8.37
C ILE A 8 -3.58 15.77 -9.36
N ILE A 9 -4.78 15.68 -9.91
CA ILE A 9 -5.17 14.64 -10.88
C ILE A 9 -5.62 15.36 -12.16
N ASN A 10 -4.89 15.15 -13.26
CA ASN A 10 -5.16 15.81 -14.55
C ASN A 10 -5.23 17.35 -14.46
N GLY A 11 -4.42 17.96 -13.59
CA GLY A 11 -4.40 19.41 -13.38
C GLY A 11 -5.45 19.93 -12.38
N ASP A 12 -6.38 19.07 -11.94
CA ASP A 12 -7.38 19.44 -10.94
C ASP A 12 -6.92 19.11 -9.53
N TRP A 13 -7.17 20.04 -8.60
CA TRP A 13 -7.06 19.77 -7.17
C TRP A 13 -8.19 18.86 -6.70
N ARG A 14 -7.87 17.66 -6.21
CA ARG A 14 -8.80 16.65 -5.71
C ARG A 14 -8.46 16.26 -4.28
N HIS A 15 -9.46 15.90 -3.49
CA HIS A 15 -9.28 15.23 -2.20
C HIS A 15 -9.77 13.77 -2.30
N SER A 16 -9.22 12.89 -1.49
CA SER A 16 -9.68 11.51 -1.32
C SER A 16 -11.01 11.49 -0.57
N THR A 17 -11.98 10.72 -1.08
CA THR A 17 -13.29 10.52 -0.44
C THR A 17 -13.26 9.47 0.68
N THR A 18 -12.17 8.73 0.81
CA THR A 18 -12.01 7.67 1.83
C THR A 18 -11.13 8.09 2.99
N SER A 19 -10.43 9.22 2.86
CA SER A 19 -9.57 9.76 3.90
C SER A 19 -10.31 10.85 4.69
N PRO A 20 -9.97 11.08 5.97
CA PRO A 20 -10.50 12.21 6.73
C PRO A 20 -10.31 13.54 5.99
N THR A 21 -11.30 14.42 6.11
CA THR A 21 -11.31 15.75 5.46
C THR A 21 -11.73 16.83 6.43
N GLU A 22 -11.25 18.04 6.19
CA GLU A 22 -11.64 19.24 6.91
C GLU A 22 -11.92 20.36 5.90
N ARG A 23 -12.90 21.22 6.22
CA ARG A 23 -13.27 22.37 5.38
C ARG A 23 -12.80 23.64 6.07
N ASP A 24 -12.07 24.47 5.34
CA ASP A 24 -11.63 25.77 5.83
C ASP A 24 -12.74 26.84 5.73
N ASP A 25 -12.52 28.00 6.36
CA ASP A 25 -13.46 29.13 6.36
C ASP A 25 -13.71 29.72 4.97
N ARG A 26 -12.81 29.44 4.02
CA ARG A 26 -12.91 29.85 2.61
C ARG A 26 -13.66 28.83 1.76
N GLY A 27 -14.13 27.76 2.38
CA GLY A 27 -14.92 26.70 1.76
C GLY A 27 -14.13 25.60 1.07
N ASN A 28 -12.80 25.59 1.14
CA ASN A 28 -11.96 24.55 0.55
C ASN A 28 -11.95 23.30 1.42
N THR A 29 -12.12 22.14 0.79
CA THR A 29 -11.99 20.84 1.46
C THR A 29 -10.62 20.24 1.20
N ASN A 30 -9.86 19.96 2.26
CA ASN A 30 -8.56 19.28 2.21
C ASN A 30 -8.66 17.93 2.94
N ASN A 31 -7.82 16.97 2.55
CA ASN A 31 -7.62 15.81 3.41
C ASN A 31 -6.72 16.18 4.59
N ILE A 32 -6.93 15.50 5.72
CA ILE A 32 -6.11 15.68 6.92
C ILE A 32 -5.38 14.38 7.28
N ILE A 33 -4.17 14.52 7.79
CA ILE A 33 -3.43 13.43 8.44
C ILE A 33 -2.91 13.92 9.78
N VAL A 34 -3.09 13.12 10.83
CA VAL A 34 -2.58 13.41 12.17
C VAL A 34 -1.50 12.39 12.49
N VAL A 35 -0.26 12.87 12.66
CA VAL A 35 0.88 12.04 13.04
C VAL A 35 0.79 11.74 14.53
N GLY A 36 0.82 10.45 14.87
CA GLY A 36 0.70 9.93 16.23
C GLY A 36 -0.67 9.33 16.57
N ASP A 37 -1.65 9.42 15.66
CA ASP A 37 -2.96 8.80 15.80
C ASP A 37 -3.02 7.46 15.04
N VAL A 38 -3.93 6.56 15.45
CA VAL A 38 -4.10 5.25 14.80
C VAL A 38 -4.88 5.44 13.50
N ALA A 39 -4.21 5.22 12.37
CA ALA A 39 -4.84 5.27 11.06
C ALA A 39 -5.90 4.15 10.93
N ASN A 40 -7.17 4.49 11.08
CA ASN A 40 -8.28 3.56 10.84
C ASN A 40 -8.60 3.52 9.34
N VAL A 41 -7.71 2.92 8.56
CA VAL A 41 -7.95 2.67 7.15
C VAL A 41 -8.82 1.42 7.09
N ARG A 42 -10.11 1.55 6.77
CA ARG A 42 -10.88 0.42 6.27
C ARG A 42 -10.38 0.17 4.85
N PRO A 43 -9.60 -0.90 4.60
CA PRO A 43 -9.17 -1.18 3.25
C PRO A 43 -10.43 -1.49 2.46
N THR A 44 -10.82 -0.56 1.58
CA THR A 44 -11.84 -0.84 0.58
C THR A 44 -11.15 -1.68 -0.48
N ILE A 45 -10.77 -2.91 -0.12
CA ILE A 45 -10.52 -3.94 -1.10
C ILE A 45 -11.91 -4.20 -1.67
N GLN A 46 -12.32 -3.41 -2.66
CA GLN A 46 -13.17 -3.97 -3.69
C GLN A 46 -12.41 -5.21 -4.12
N GLN A 47 -12.89 -6.39 -3.73
CA GLN A 47 -12.38 -7.64 -4.25
C GLN A 47 -12.27 -7.39 -5.75
N PRO A 48 -11.05 -7.39 -6.33
CA PRO A 48 -10.90 -7.05 -7.73
C PRO A 48 -11.84 -7.99 -8.47
N ARG A 49 -12.86 -7.40 -9.12
CA ARG A 49 -13.90 -8.10 -9.90
C ARG A 49 -13.20 -9.24 -10.61
N LYS A 50 -13.38 -10.48 -10.12
CA LYS A 50 -12.67 -11.70 -10.52
C LYS A 50 -11.96 -11.53 -11.87
N VAL A 51 -10.81 -10.86 -11.89
CA VAL A 51 -9.99 -10.85 -13.09
C VAL A 51 -9.46 -12.25 -13.04
N ARG A 52 -9.91 -13.06 -13.97
CA ARG A 52 -9.58 -14.47 -14.11
C ARG A 52 -8.08 -14.58 -14.46
N CYS A 53 -7.20 -14.10 -13.59
CA CYS A 53 -5.80 -14.46 -13.57
C CYS A 53 -5.76 -15.86 -12.96
N LYS A 54 -5.79 -16.86 -13.85
CA LYS A 54 -5.79 -18.31 -13.57
C LYS A 54 -4.64 -18.81 -12.66
N TYR A 55 -3.81 -17.93 -12.09
CA TYR A 55 -2.54 -18.29 -11.46
C TYR A 55 -2.40 -17.90 -9.99
N HIS A 56 -3.31 -17.13 -9.39
CA HIS A 56 -3.21 -16.81 -7.96
C HIS A 56 -3.96 -17.83 -7.10
N LYS A 57 -3.55 -19.10 -7.19
CA LYS A 57 -3.82 -20.04 -6.08
C LYS A 57 -2.85 -19.67 -4.96
N ILE A 58 -3.28 -18.82 -4.03
CA ILE A 58 -2.55 -18.59 -2.78
C ILE A 58 -2.52 -19.94 -2.06
N LYS A 59 -1.42 -20.68 -2.18
CA LYS A 59 -1.22 -21.93 -1.47
C LYS A 59 -0.46 -21.59 -0.20
N VAL A 60 -1.18 -21.54 0.91
CA VAL A 60 -0.60 -21.48 2.24
C VAL A 60 0.13 -22.80 2.48
N ILE A 61 1.42 -22.75 2.76
CA ILE A 61 2.18 -23.94 3.17
C ILE A 61 2.03 -24.04 4.69
N GLU A 62 1.11 -24.89 5.15
CA GLU A 62 0.85 -25.10 6.59
C GLU A 62 1.89 -26.01 7.27
N ARG A 63 2.74 -26.68 6.49
CA ARG A 63 3.81 -27.54 7.01
C ARG A 63 5.10 -26.77 7.25
N VAL A 64 5.89 -27.24 8.21
CA VAL A 64 7.27 -26.76 8.42
C VAL A 64 8.11 -27.05 7.17
N LEU A 65 8.88 -26.05 6.74
CA LEU A 65 9.80 -26.16 5.62
C LEU A 65 11.15 -26.70 6.11
N THR A 66 11.81 -27.50 5.27
CA THR A 66 13.22 -27.82 5.49
C THR A 66 14.09 -26.59 5.28
N GLU A 67 15.31 -26.60 5.82
CA GLU A 67 16.25 -25.48 5.67
C GLU A 67 16.53 -25.15 4.20
N SER A 68 16.71 -26.18 3.36
CA SER A 68 16.93 -26.00 1.91
C SER A 68 15.75 -25.36 1.17
N GLU A 69 14.52 -25.70 1.54
CA GLU A 69 13.30 -25.12 0.98
C GLU A 69 13.17 -23.67 1.42
N MET A 70 13.48 -23.38 2.68
CA MET A 70 13.50 -22.02 3.23
C MET A 70 14.51 -21.14 2.50
N PHE A 71 15.73 -21.62 2.25
CA PHE A 71 16.74 -20.88 1.49
C PHE A 71 16.28 -20.56 0.06
N ARG A 72 15.69 -21.53 -0.63
CA ARG A 72 15.15 -21.34 -1.99
C ARG A 72 13.99 -20.35 -2.00
N LEU A 73 13.07 -20.47 -1.05
CA LEU A 73 11.94 -19.56 -0.91
C LEU A 73 12.38 -18.13 -0.62
N ALA A 74 13.30 -17.95 0.34
CA ALA A 74 13.86 -16.64 0.66
C ALA A 74 14.62 -16.01 -0.52
N LYS A 75 15.32 -16.82 -1.32
CA LYS A 75 15.97 -16.36 -2.55
C LYS A 75 14.95 -15.88 -3.58
N ALA A 76 13.91 -16.69 -3.86
CA ALA A 76 12.87 -16.33 -4.82
C ALA A 76 12.10 -15.06 -4.40
N ALA A 77 11.72 -14.96 -3.11
CA ALA A 77 11.05 -13.79 -2.56
C ALA A 77 11.88 -12.51 -2.73
N ARG A 78 13.20 -12.58 -2.46
CA ARG A 78 14.12 -11.47 -2.69
C ARG A 78 14.15 -11.05 -4.17
N CYS A 79 14.32 -12.00 -5.09
CA CYS A 79 14.32 -11.69 -6.53
C CYS A 79 13.03 -11.00 -6.99
N ILE A 80 11.87 -11.46 -6.51
CA ILE A 80 10.58 -10.83 -6.82
C ILE A 80 10.52 -9.41 -6.21
N ALA A 81 10.88 -9.24 -4.94
CA ALA A 81 10.87 -7.94 -4.28
C ALA A 81 11.76 -6.92 -5.00
N PHE A 82 12.98 -7.30 -5.41
CA PHE A 82 13.88 -6.43 -6.15
C PHE A 82 13.41 -6.12 -7.59
N SER A 83 12.64 -7.02 -8.21
CA SER A 83 12.03 -6.76 -9.51
C SER A 83 10.85 -5.78 -9.45
N VAL A 84 10.19 -5.68 -8.28
CA VAL A 84 9.02 -4.82 -8.07
C VAL A 84 9.43 -3.43 -7.57
N CYS A 85 10.50 -3.31 -6.76
CA CYS A 85 11.10 -2.04 -6.39
C CYS A 85 12.57 -2.25 -5.99
N PRO A 86 13.56 -1.84 -6.82
CA PRO A 86 14.96 -2.00 -6.46
C PRO A 86 15.33 -1.04 -5.32
N ILE A 87 15.49 -1.58 -4.10
CA ILE A 87 16.07 -0.83 -2.98
C ILE A 87 17.54 -0.54 -3.32
N ARG A 88 17.87 0.72 -3.60
CA ARG A 88 19.26 1.17 -3.67
C ARG A 88 19.79 1.35 -2.25
N ILE A 89 20.61 0.39 -1.81
CA ILE A 89 21.42 0.55 -0.61
C ILE A 89 22.63 1.38 -1.02
N TYR A 90 22.65 2.66 -0.63
CA TYR A 90 23.85 3.49 -0.78
C TYR A 90 24.80 3.22 0.40
N PRO A 91 26.11 3.06 0.14
CA PRO A 91 27.09 2.96 1.22
C PRO A 91 27.12 4.28 2.02
N LYS A 92 27.41 4.17 3.32
CA LYS A 92 27.58 5.31 4.23
C LYS A 92 28.88 6.05 3.96
#